data_AF-A0A317CNQ8-F1
#
_entry.id   AF-A0A317CNQ8-F1
#
_cell.length_a   1.000
_cell.length_b   1.000
_cell.length_c   1.000
_cell.angle_alpha   90.00
_cell.angle_beta   90.00
_cell.angle_gamma   90.00
#
_symmetry.space_group_name_H-M   'P 1'
#
loop_
_entity.id
_entity.type
_entity.pdbx_description
1 polymer ?
#
loop_
_entity_poly.entity_id
_entity_poly.type
_entity_poly.pdbx_seq_one_letter_code
_entity_poly.pdbx_strand_id
1 'polypeptide(L)'
;MQSAPKIVTLMVTGASGVQYGLRLLEVLVKKGVTVNLLLSRPGQLVINMETDLKVPSRAKEVQAYFTELYGAKEGQIRAFEREQWVAPVASGSGVADATVICPCTTATLSAVAVGASRSLIERAADVCLKERRPLIMVVRETPFSDIHLENMLKLSKMGAVIMPANPGFYWKPTSIDELIDFMVARILDHLRIEHDLTARWGDTRCFS
;
A
#
# COMPACT_ATOMS: atom_id res chain seq x y z
N MET A 1 19.61 -2.18 13.55
CA MET A 1 18.54 -3.08 13.04
C MET A 1 17.23 -2.30 13.02
N GLN A 2 16.51 -2.23 11.90
CA GLN A 2 15.21 -1.55 11.84
C GLN A 2 14.11 -2.40 12.49
N SER A 3 13.39 -1.84 13.47
CA SER A 3 12.20 -2.40 14.10
C SER A 3 10.97 -2.29 13.20
N ALA A 4 9.87 -2.97 13.55
CA ALA A 4 8.59 -2.79 12.88
C ALA A 4 8.17 -1.30 12.85
N PRO A 5 7.57 -0.81 11.75
CA PRO A 5 7.17 0.58 11.62
C PRO A 5 6.02 0.90 12.58
N LYS A 6 6.07 2.08 13.20
CA LYS A 6 4.96 2.61 14.01
C LYS A 6 3.97 3.40 13.14
N ILE A 7 4.48 4.03 12.08
CA ILE A 7 3.69 4.80 11.12
C ILE A 7 3.97 4.28 9.70
N VAL A 8 2.91 3.93 8.98
CA VAL A 8 2.97 3.52 7.57
C VAL A 8 2.17 4.51 6.73
N THR A 9 2.74 4.98 5.62
CA THR A 9 1.96 5.67 4.60
C THR A 9 1.41 4.65 3.61
N LEU A 10 0.10 4.54 3.51
CA LEU A 10 -0.59 3.69 2.55
C LEU A 10 -1.24 4.55 1.46
N MET A 11 -0.87 4.28 0.21
CA MET A 11 -1.40 4.97 -0.97
C MET A 11 -2.16 3.98 -1.84
N VAL A 12 -3.44 4.27 -2.08
CA VAL A 12 -4.29 3.44 -2.96
C VAL A 12 -4.48 4.17 -4.28
N THR A 13 -4.03 3.54 -5.37
CA THR A 13 -4.15 4.09 -6.74
C THR A 13 -5.12 3.26 -7.58
N GLY A 14 -5.51 3.74 -8.76
CA GLY A 14 -6.58 3.15 -9.57
C GLY A 14 -6.17 1.96 -10.43
N ALA A 15 -5.34 1.06 -9.90
CA ALA A 15 -5.16 -0.26 -10.48
C ALA A 15 -6.20 -1.20 -9.86
N SER A 16 -6.62 -2.24 -10.60
CA SER A 16 -7.49 -3.29 -10.04
C SER A 16 -6.78 -4.01 -8.88
N GLY A 17 -7.55 -4.60 -7.97
CA GLY A 17 -7.06 -5.26 -6.76
C GLY A 17 -7.05 -4.32 -5.55
N VAL A 18 -8.03 -3.41 -5.47
CA VAL A 18 -8.18 -2.51 -4.31
C VAL A 18 -8.37 -3.27 -3.00
N GLN A 19 -8.87 -4.51 -3.05
CA GLN A 19 -9.00 -5.40 -1.91
C GLN A 19 -7.65 -5.63 -1.20
N TYR A 20 -6.52 -5.69 -1.93
CA TYR A 20 -5.19 -5.80 -1.31
C TYR A 20 -4.88 -4.59 -0.41
N GLY A 21 -5.17 -3.38 -0.90
CA GLY A 21 -4.94 -2.14 -0.15
C GLY A 21 -5.89 -1.99 1.04
N LEU A 22 -7.17 -2.36 0.86
CA LEU A 22 -8.19 -2.32 1.91
C LEU A 22 -7.89 -3.34 3.02
N ARG A 23 -7.53 -4.57 2.65
CA ARG A 23 -7.14 -5.61 3.61
C ARG A 23 -5.85 -5.25 4.33
N LEU A 24 -4.87 -4.66 3.65
CA LEU A 24 -3.66 -4.14 4.30
C LEU A 24 -4.00 -3.04 5.31
N LEU A 25 -4.88 -2.09 4.98
CA LEU A 25 -5.34 -1.06 5.90
C LEU A 25 -5.96 -1.66 7.16
N GLU A 26 -6.88 -2.61 6.99
CA GLU A 26 -7.52 -3.33 8.09
C GLU A 26 -6.49 -4.00 9.02
N VAL A 27 -5.53 -4.74 8.46
CA VAL A 27 -4.54 -5.49 9.25
C VAL A 27 -3.57 -4.53 9.96
N LEU A 28 -3.14 -3.44 9.31
CA LEU A 28 -2.30 -2.42 9.95
C LEU A 28 -3.03 -1.78 11.15
N VAL A 29 -4.32 -1.49 11.01
CA VAL A 29 -5.14 -0.97 12.11
C VAL A 29 -5.20 -1.97 13.27
N LYS A 30 -5.50 -3.24 12.98
CA LYS A 30 -5.54 -4.32 13.99
C LYS A 30 -4.21 -4.54 14.70
N LYS A 31 -3.09 -4.29 14.02
CA LYS A 31 -1.73 -4.36 14.59
C LYS A 31 -1.30 -3.09 15.33
N GLY A 32 -2.19 -2.11 15.48
CA GLY A 32 -1.92 -0.87 16.22
C GLY A 32 -1.00 0.11 15.48
N VAL A 33 -0.80 -0.08 14.17
CA VAL A 33 0.01 0.82 13.33
C VAL A 33 -0.81 2.07 13.01
N THR A 34 -0.17 3.24 13.05
CA THR A 34 -0.75 4.49 12.56
C THR A 34 -0.61 4.54 11.03
N VAL A 35 -1.70 4.81 10.32
CA VAL A 35 -1.72 4.82 8.86
C VAL A 35 -2.00 6.22 8.32
N ASN A 36 -1.04 6.77 7.59
CA ASN A 36 -1.24 7.94 6.74
C ASN A 36 -1.87 7.46 5.42
N LEU A 37 -3.15 7.73 5.19
CA LEU A 37 -3.91 7.22 4.06
C LEU A 37 -4.02 8.28 2.94
N LEU A 38 -3.70 7.87 1.72
CA LEU A 38 -3.85 8.68 0.51
C LEU A 38 -4.61 7.87 -0.54
N LEU A 39 -5.72 8.43 -1.05
CA LEU A 39 -6.48 7.81 -2.14
C LEU A 39 -6.40 8.70 -3.38
N SER A 40 -6.00 8.14 -4.53
CA SER A 40 -6.12 8.86 -5.79
C SER A 40 -7.57 8.88 -6.27
N ARG A 41 -7.92 9.80 -7.19
CA ARG A 41 -9.27 9.82 -7.80
C ARG A 41 -9.59 8.49 -8.48
N PRO A 42 -8.70 7.94 -9.34
CA PRO A 42 -8.94 6.63 -9.92
C PRO A 42 -9.01 5.53 -8.86
N GLY A 43 -8.23 5.61 -7.78
CA GLY A 43 -8.29 4.65 -6.66
C GLY A 43 -9.67 4.59 -6.01
N GLN A 44 -10.27 5.75 -5.71
CA GLN A 44 -11.64 5.81 -5.18
C GLN A 44 -12.68 5.22 -6.15
N LEU A 45 -12.54 5.48 -7.44
CA LEU A 45 -13.44 4.90 -8.45
C LEU A 45 -13.32 3.37 -8.49
N VAL A 46 -12.11 2.82 -8.44
CA VAL A 46 -11.90 1.37 -8.46
C VAL A 46 -12.44 0.72 -7.19
N ILE A 47 -12.33 1.35 -6.01
CA ILE A 47 -12.98 0.86 -4.79
C ILE A 47 -14.48 0.67 -5.00
N ASN A 48 -15.15 1.66 -5.58
CA ASN A 48 -16.59 1.59 -5.83
C ASN A 48 -16.98 0.60 -6.94
N MET A 49 -16.06 0.25 -7.84
CA MET A 49 -16.31 -0.71 -8.92
C MET A 49 -16.08 -2.16 -8.50
N GLU A 50 -15.11 -2.40 -7.61
CA GLU A 50 -14.64 -3.75 -7.25
C GLU A 50 -15.12 -4.22 -5.88
N THR A 51 -15.81 -3.34 -5.13
CA THR A 51 -16.32 -3.63 -3.79
C THR A 51 -17.69 -2.97 -3.58
N ASP A 52 -18.43 -3.45 -2.58
CA ASP A 52 -19.69 -2.84 -2.16
C ASP A 52 -19.49 -1.62 -1.23
N LEU A 53 -18.23 -1.21 -0.99
CA LEU A 53 -17.93 -0.07 -0.12
C LEU A 53 -18.31 1.24 -0.82
N LYS A 54 -18.91 2.14 -0.04
CA LYS A 54 -19.29 3.49 -0.48
C LYS A 54 -18.36 4.51 0.14
N VAL A 55 -17.11 4.50 -0.32
CA VAL A 55 -16.08 5.36 0.26
C VAL A 55 -16.34 6.82 -0.15
N PRO A 56 -16.44 7.76 0.82
CA PRO A 56 -16.64 9.17 0.52
C PRO A 56 -15.43 9.79 -0.18
N SER A 57 -15.60 10.97 -0.75
CA SER A 57 -14.55 11.60 -1.58
C SER A 57 -13.56 12.45 -0.78
N ARG A 58 -14.03 13.12 0.27
CA ARG A 58 -13.24 14.07 1.08
C ARG A 58 -12.42 13.34 2.13
N ALA A 59 -11.18 13.78 2.35
CA ALA A 59 -10.25 13.09 3.23
C ALA A 59 -10.78 12.93 4.67
N LYS A 60 -11.41 13.96 5.23
CA LYS A 60 -12.00 13.90 6.58
C LYS A 60 -13.08 12.81 6.69
N GLU A 61 -13.93 12.69 5.68
CA GLU A 61 -15.00 11.69 5.62
C GLU A 61 -14.42 10.29 5.39
N VAL A 62 -13.40 10.17 4.54
CA VAL A 62 -12.65 8.91 4.32
C VAL A 62 -12.04 8.42 5.63
N GLN A 63 -11.43 9.33 6.39
CA GLN A 63 -10.86 9.01 7.70
C GLN A 63 -11.92 8.47 8.65
N ALA A 64 -13.05 9.17 8.79
CA ALA A 64 -14.15 8.74 9.65
C ALA A 64 -14.70 7.38 9.21
N TYR A 65 -14.94 7.21 7.90
CA TYR A 65 -15.46 5.97 7.30
C TYR A 65 -14.59 4.76 7.63
N PHE A 66 -13.27 4.82 7.38
CA PHE A 66 -12.39 3.69 7.67
C PHE A 66 -12.08 3.53 9.16
N THR A 67 -12.17 4.60 9.95
CA THR A 67 -12.04 4.52 11.41
C THR A 67 -13.18 3.70 11.99
N GLU A 68 -14.41 3.95 11.55
CA GLU A 68 -15.59 3.18 11.93
C GLU A 68 -15.52 1.74 11.39
N LEU A 69 -15.28 1.58 10.09
CA LEU A 69 -15.28 0.27 9.42
C LEU A 69 -14.28 -0.72 10.03
N TYR A 70 -13.11 -0.25 10.44
CA TYR A 70 -12.04 -1.11 10.99
C TYR A 70 -11.84 -0.98 12.50
N GLY A 71 -12.67 -0.20 13.20
CA GLY A 71 -12.56 0.02 14.65
C GLY A 71 -11.24 0.67 15.06
N ALA A 72 -10.72 1.61 14.27
CA ALA A 72 -9.45 2.26 14.54
C ALA A 72 -9.54 3.23 15.73
N LYS A 73 -8.44 3.41 16.46
CA LYS A 73 -8.35 4.43 17.51
C LYS A 73 -8.33 5.83 16.90
N GLU A 74 -8.72 6.83 17.69
CA GLU A 74 -8.63 8.23 17.27
C GLU A 74 -7.19 8.58 16.82
N GLY A 75 -7.09 9.18 15.64
CA GLY A 75 -5.81 9.58 15.04
C GLY A 75 -4.93 8.43 14.53
N GLN A 76 -5.40 7.18 14.59
CA GLN A 76 -4.70 6.02 14.04
C GLN A 76 -4.75 6.00 12.51
N ILE A 77 -5.91 6.30 11.91
CA ILE A 77 -6.01 6.57 10.47
C ILE A 77 -5.97 8.08 10.27
N ARG A 78 -5.10 8.54 9.36
CA ARG A 78 -4.93 9.96 9.02
C ARG A 78 -5.03 10.10 7.50
N ALA A 79 -6.20 10.49 7.01
CA ALA A 79 -6.39 10.69 5.58
C ALA A 79 -6.04 12.12 5.17
N PHE A 80 -5.41 12.29 4.01
CA PHE A 80 -5.02 13.61 3.50
C PHE A 80 -5.63 13.88 2.13
N GLU A 81 -5.91 15.17 1.86
CA GLU A 81 -6.36 15.58 0.53
C GLU A 81 -5.22 15.47 -0.48
N ARG A 82 -5.56 15.21 -1.74
CA ARG A 82 -4.59 14.96 -2.83
C ARG A 82 -3.60 16.10 -3.07
N GLU A 83 -3.98 17.33 -2.72
CA GLU A 83 -3.20 18.56 -2.88
C GLU A 83 -2.86 19.21 -1.52
N GLN A 84 -2.90 18.43 -0.42
CA GLN A 84 -2.57 18.93 0.91
C GLN A 84 -1.05 18.96 1.12
N TRP A 85 -0.37 19.89 0.45
CA TRP A 85 1.10 20.02 0.47
C TRP A 85 1.72 20.30 1.85
N VAL A 86 0.90 20.71 2.82
CA VAL A 86 1.31 20.90 4.23
C VAL A 86 1.19 19.63 5.07
N ALA A 87 0.77 18.50 4.49
CA ALA A 87 0.72 17.22 5.19
C ALA A 87 2.13 16.73 5.55
N PRO A 88 2.32 16.01 6.68
CA PRO A 88 3.64 15.51 7.10
C PRO A 88 4.35 14.69 6.02
N VAL A 89 3.60 13.92 5.24
CA VAL A 89 4.10 13.06 4.16
C VAL A 89 4.75 13.83 2.99
N ALA A 90 4.55 15.15 2.89
CA ALA A 90 5.14 15.99 1.85
C ALA A 90 6.60 16.44 2.17
N SER A 91 7.07 16.19 3.40
CA SER A 91 8.38 16.62 3.90
C SER A 91 9.18 15.45 4.46
N GLY A 92 10.51 15.49 4.28
CA GLY A 92 11.42 14.50 4.88
C GLY A 92 11.40 14.50 6.40
N SER A 93 11.12 15.64 7.04
CA SER A 93 10.97 15.75 8.49
C SER A 93 9.70 15.08 9.05
N GLY A 94 8.72 14.78 8.19
CA GLY A 94 7.45 14.13 8.55
C GLY A 94 7.22 12.80 7.85
N VAL A 95 8.26 12.22 7.22
CA VAL A 95 8.18 10.95 6.50
C VAL A 95 7.82 9.81 7.46
N ALA A 96 6.94 8.92 7.03
CA ALA A 96 6.60 7.72 7.77
C ALA A 96 7.78 6.74 7.83
N ASP A 97 7.68 5.74 8.70
CA ASP A 97 8.72 4.71 8.84
C ASP A 97 8.83 3.84 7.57
N ALA A 98 7.71 3.67 6.86
CA ALA A 98 7.63 3.00 5.56
C ALA A 98 6.46 3.55 4.72
N THR A 99 6.55 3.37 3.40
CA THR A 99 5.50 3.72 2.45
C THR A 99 5.13 2.50 1.60
N VAL A 100 3.82 2.26 1.43
CA VAL A 100 3.27 1.22 0.56
C VAL A 100 2.29 1.85 -0.42
N ILE A 101 2.47 1.57 -1.71
CA ILE A 101 1.51 1.90 -2.75
C ILE A 101 0.79 0.62 -3.15
N CYS A 102 -0.47 0.46 -2.73
CA CYS A 102 -1.24 -0.77 -2.89
C CYS A 102 -2.73 -0.49 -3.19
N PRO A 103 -3.21 -0.84 -4.40
CA PRO A 103 -2.45 -1.25 -5.56
C PRO A 103 -1.75 -0.05 -6.24
N CYS A 104 -0.70 -0.33 -7.01
CA CYS A 104 0.09 0.66 -7.75
C CYS A 104 -0.18 0.56 -9.26
N THR A 105 -0.71 1.63 -9.84
CA THR A 105 -0.80 1.77 -11.31
C THR A 105 0.59 1.92 -11.94
N THR A 106 0.71 1.52 -13.22
CA THR A 106 1.91 1.79 -14.02
C THR A 106 2.14 3.29 -14.27
N ALA A 107 1.08 4.10 -14.26
CA ALA A 107 1.18 5.56 -14.32
C ALA A 107 1.85 6.15 -13.05
N THR A 108 1.43 5.72 -11.86
CA THR A 108 2.09 6.11 -10.60
C THR A 108 3.51 5.58 -10.55
N LEU A 109 3.75 4.32 -10.98
CA LEU A 109 5.09 3.75 -11.11
C LEU A 109 6.01 4.63 -11.96
N SER A 110 5.56 5.01 -13.16
CA SER A 110 6.31 5.90 -14.06
C SER A 110 6.57 7.26 -13.41
N ALA A 111 5.55 7.88 -12.80
CA ALA A 111 5.68 9.18 -12.15
C ALA A 111 6.72 9.17 -11.02
N VAL A 112 6.75 8.11 -10.21
CA VAL A 112 7.76 7.94 -9.15
C VAL A 112 9.14 7.67 -9.74
N ALA A 113 9.24 6.83 -10.78
CA ALA A 113 10.51 6.51 -11.45
C ALA A 113 11.19 7.74 -12.06
N VAL A 114 10.42 8.73 -12.54
CA VAL A 114 10.95 9.99 -13.10
C VAL A 114 10.99 11.15 -12.10
N GLY A 115 10.52 10.95 -10.86
CA GLY A 115 10.49 12.01 -9.85
C GLY A 115 9.51 13.15 -10.17
N ALA A 116 8.38 12.85 -10.81
CA ALA A 116 7.44 13.86 -11.30
C ALA A 116 6.84 14.75 -10.19
N SER A 117 6.53 14.14 -9.04
CA SER A 117 6.08 14.83 -7.82
C SER A 117 4.91 15.81 -8.02
N ARG A 118 3.94 15.51 -8.89
CA ARG A 118 2.82 16.41 -9.24
C ARG A 118 1.61 16.31 -8.33
N SER A 119 1.55 15.27 -7.51
CA SER A 119 0.49 15.01 -6.53
C SER A 119 1.08 14.63 -5.18
N LEU A 120 0.30 14.69 -4.10
CA LEU A 120 0.80 14.31 -2.77
C LEU A 120 1.27 12.85 -2.71
N ILE A 121 0.65 11.94 -3.48
CA ILE A 121 1.08 10.53 -3.63
C ILE A 121 2.49 10.47 -4.24
N GLU A 122 2.69 11.11 -5.40
CA GLU A 122 3.98 11.13 -6.08
C GLU A 122 5.06 11.79 -5.19
N ARG A 123 4.71 12.89 -4.53
CA ARG A 123 5.62 13.61 -3.64
C ARG A 123 6.00 12.78 -2.42
N ALA A 124 5.05 12.13 -1.78
CA ALA A 124 5.34 11.32 -0.60
C ALA A 124 6.19 10.09 -0.94
N ALA A 125 6.03 9.50 -2.13
CA ALA A 125 6.92 8.45 -2.62
C ALA A 125 8.34 8.97 -2.92
N ASP A 126 8.47 10.14 -3.55
CA ASP A 126 9.75 10.83 -3.77
C ASP A 126 10.47 11.16 -2.45
N VAL A 127 9.72 11.66 -1.46
CA VAL A 127 10.22 11.90 -0.10
C VAL A 127 10.67 10.60 0.55
N CYS A 128 9.90 9.51 0.42
CA CYS A 128 10.29 8.20 0.95
C CYS A 128 11.62 7.72 0.35
N LEU A 129 11.79 7.85 -0.98
CA LEU A 129 13.01 7.45 -1.68
C LEU A 129 14.22 8.29 -1.27
N LYS A 130 14.11 9.62 -1.27
CA LYS A 130 15.25 10.50 -0.96
C LYS A 130 15.72 10.37 0.50
N GLU A 131 14.79 10.06 1.41
CA GLU A 131 15.09 9.79 2.84
C GLU A 131 15.51 8.35 3.11
N ARG A 132 15.64 7.52 2.05
CA ARG A 132 16.02 6.10 2.13
C ARG A 132 15.12 5.29 3.07
N ARG A 133 13.82 5.63 3.09
CA ARG A 133 12.80 4.87 3.80
C ARG A 133 12.28 3.72 2.94
N PRO A 134 11.87 2.59 3.53
CA PRO A 134 11.27 1.48 2.79
C PRO A 134 10.07 1.94 1.95
N LEU A 135 10.15 1.72 0.64
CA LEU A 135 9.06 1.93 -0.32
C LEU A 135 8.69 0.57 -0.94
N ILE A 136 7.43 0.16 -0.80
CA ILE A 136 6.88 -1.04 -1.43
C ILE A 136 5.84 -0.61 -2.48
N MET A 137 5.99 -1.09 -3.71
CA MET A 137 5.08 -0.78 -4.81
C MET A 137 4.40 -2.06 -5.29
N VAL A 138 3.10 -2.18 -5.00
CA VAL A 138 2.30 -3.36 -5.32
C VAL A 138 1.71 -3.22 -6.71
N VAL A 139 2.52 -3.46 -7.74
CA VAL A 139 2.13 -3.20 -9.14
C VAL A 139 1.10 -4.23 -9.59
N ARG A 140 -0.06 -3.76 -10.08
CA ARG A 140 -1.05 -4.64 -10.73
C ARG A 140 -1.20 -4.24 -12.19
N GLU A 141 -0.53 -4.98 -13.06
CA GLU A 141 -0.69 -4.90 -14.50
C GLU A 141 -0.25 -6.22 -15.16
N THR A 142 -0.86 -6.55 -16.31
CA THR A 142 -0.35 -7.61 -17.19
C THR A 142 -0.97 -7.47 -18.59
N PRO A 143 -0.20 -7.65 -19.68
CA PRO A 143 1.25 -7.87 -19.73
C PRO A 143 2.06 -6.60 -19.39
N PHE A 144 3.35 -6.77 -19.08
CA PHE A 144 4.27 -5.63 -18.93
C PHE A 144 4.91 -5.27 -20.26
N SER A 145 4.93 -3.97 -20.57
CA SER A 145 5.75 -3.41 -21.65
C SER A 145 7.16 -3.12 -21.16
N ASP A 146 8.08 -2.86 -22.08
CA ASP A 146 9.46 -2.46 -21.76
C ASP A 146 9.51 -1.20 -20.89
N ILE A 147 8.60 -0.23 -21.13
CA ILE A 147 8.46 0.97 -20.30
C ILE A 147 8.14 0.62 -18.85
N HIS A 148 7.26 -0.36 -18.62
CA HIS A 148 6.92 -0.80 -17.26
C HIS A 148 8.14 -1.47 -16.61
N LEU A 149 8.81 -2.36 -17.32
CA LEU A 149 9.97 -3.11 -16.84
C LEU A 149 11.16 -2.19 -16.51
N GLU A 150 11.47 -1.23 -17.37
CA GLU A 150 12.54 -0.25 -17.15
C GLU A 150 12.27 0.62 -15.91
N ASN A 151 11.04 1.10 -15.74
CA ASN A 151 10.65 1.87 -14.56
C ASN A 151 10.74 1.03 -13.28
N MET A 152 10.25 -0.22 -13.30
CA MET A 152 10.40 -1.14 -12.17
C MET A 152 11.87 -1.42 -11.85
N LEU A 153 12.70 -1.68 -12.86
CA LEU A 153 14.13 -1.92 -12.70
C LEU A 153 14.85 -0.72 -12.10
N LYS A 154 14.55 0.49 -12.59
CA LYS A 154 15.15 1.74 -12.08
C LYS A 154 14.85 1.92 -10.59
N LEU A 155 13.59 1.78 -10.20
CA LEU A 155 13.17 1.94 -8.80
C LEU A 155 13.70 0.82 -7.90
N SER A 156 13.76 -0.42 -8.42
CA SER A 156 14.39 -1.54 -7.70
C SER A 156 15.86 -1.27 -7.40
N LYS A 157 16.63 -0.73 -8.36
CA LYS A 157 18.02 -0.31 -8.16
C LYS A 157 18.18 0.80 -7.12
N MET A 158 17.14 1.60 -6.89
CA MET A 158 17.10 2.64 -5.85
C MET A 158 16.69 2.11 -4.47
N GLY A 159 16.39 0.81 -4.35
CA GLY A 159 16.02 0.15 -3.10
C GLY A 159 14.51 0.06 -2.85
N ALA A 160 13.66 0.47 -3.81
CA ALA A 160 12.24 0.20 -3.73
C ALA A 160 11.96 -1.29 -3.93
N VAL A 161 11.00 -1.83 -3.19
CA VAL A 161 10.52 -3.20 -3.38
C VAL A 161 9.42 -3.18 -4.44
N ILE A 162 9.71 -3.76 -5.60
CA ILE A 162 8.71 -4.00 -6.64
C ILE A 162 8.03 -5.33 -6.33
N MET A 163 6.75 -5.28 -5.98
CA MET A 163 5.97 -6.44 -5.54
C MET A 163 4.72 -6.59 -6.42
N PRO A 164 4.81 -7.20 -7.61
CA PRO A 164 3.63 -7.41 -8.44
C PRO A 164 2.54 -8.17 -7.69
N ALA A 165 1.28 -7.84 -7.92
CA ALA A 165 0.12 -8.50 -7.31
C ALA A 165 -0.13 -9.89 -7.94
N ASN A 166 0.81 -10.81 -7.69
CA ASN A 166 0.87 -12.16 -8.26
C ASN A 166 0.83 -13.19 -7.12
N PRO A 167 -0.36 -13.48 -6.56
CA PRO A 167 -0.45 -14.40 -5.43
C PRO A 167 -0.02 -15.82 -5.79
N GLY A 168 0.63 -16.49 -4.84
CA GLY A 168 1.01 -17.90 -4.97
C GLY A 168 -0.17 -18.85 -4.76
N PHE A 169 0.03 -20.14 -5.06
CA PHE A 169 -1.00 -21.18 -4.90
C PHE A 169 -0.50 -22.40 -4.11
N TYR A 170 0.71 -22.32 -3.57
CA TYR A 170 1.41 -23.48 -3.01
C TYR A 170 0.80 -24.04 -1.71
N TRP A 171 -0.07 -23.29 -1.03
CA TRP A 171 -0.85 -23.74 0.13
C TRP A 171 -2.31 -24.08 -0.22
N LYS A 172 -2.64 -24.20 -1.52
CA LYS A 172 -3.97 -24.57 -2.04
C LYS A 172 -5.12 -23.68 -1.50
N PRO A 173 -5.12 -22.37 -1.82
CA PRO A 173 -6.12 -21.44 -1.31
C PRO A 173 -7.54 -21.85 -1.70
N THR A 174 -8.48 -21.74 -0.77
CA THR A 174 -9.89 -22.15 -0.98
C THR A 174 -10.83 -20.97 -1.27
N SER A 175 -10.33 -19.74 -1.14
CA SER A 175 -11.09 -18.52 -1.31
C SER A 175 -10.26 -17.40 -1.95
N ILE A 176 -10.93 -16.39 -2.49
CA ILE A 176 -10.26 -15.17 -2.99
C ILE A 176 -9.59 -14.41 -1.84
N ASP A 177 -10.20 -14.42 -0.64
CA ASP A 177 -9.66 -13.76 0.54
C ASP A 177 -8.29 -14.33 0.94
N GLU A 178 -8.07 -15.63 0.79
CA GLU A 178 -6.76 -16.24 1.03
C GLU A 178 -5.69 -15.81 0.00
N LEU A 179 -6.08 -15.53 -1.25
CA LEU A 179 -5.17 -14.95 -2.25
C LEU A 179 -4.85 -13.49 -1.93
N ILE A 180 -5.82 -12.74 -1.39
CA ILE A 180 -5.62 -11.38 -0.89
C ILE A 180 -4.67 -11.38 0.30
N ASP A 181 -4.93 -12.25 1.27
CA ASP A 181 -4.13 -12.41 2.48
C ASP A 181 -2.70 -12.83 2.18
N PHE A 182 -2.46 -13.61 1.11
CA PHE A 182 -1.11 -13.88 0.66
C PHE A 182 -0.32 -12.62 0.30
N MET A 183 -0.89 -11.75 -0.53
CA MET A 183 -0.19 -10.53 -0.93
C MET A 183 0.01 -9.60 0.26
N VAL A 184 -0.99 -9.48 1.13
CA VAL A 184 -0.91 -8.67 2.35
C VAL A 184 0.14 -9.22 3.32
N ALA A 185 0.21 -10.54 3.52
CA ALA A 185 1.26 -11.20 4.29
C ALA A 185 2.66 -10.86 3.78
N ARG A 186 2.88 -10.93 2.46
CA ARG A 186 4.18 -10.56 1.86
C ARG A 186 4.54 -9.09 2.10
N ILE A 187 3.57 -8.18 2.08
CA ILE A 187 3.80 -6.77 2.43
C ILE A 187 4.20 -6.65 3.91
N LEU A 188 3.45 -7.29 4.81
CA LEU A 188 3.70 -7.26 6.25
C LEU A 188 5.06 -7.87 6.62
N ASP A 189 5.46 -8.96 5.97
CA ASP A 189 6.80 -9.57 6.08
C ASP A 189 7.90 -8.55 5.76
N HIS A 190 7.77 -7.82 4.65
CA HIS A 190 8.73 -6.80 4.24
C HIS A 190 8.73 -5.58 5.18
N LEU A 191 7.59 -5.26 5.78
CA LEU A 191 7.46 -4.27 6.85
C LEU A 191 7.92 -4.79 8.22
N ARG A 192 8.22 -6.10 8.35
CA ARG A 192 8.58 -6.77 9.61
C ARG A 192 7.48 -6.66 10.67
N ILE A 193 6.24 -6.66 10.24
CA ILE A 193 5.06 -6.69 11.12
C ILE A 193 4.63 -8.15 11.26
N GLU A 194 4.59 -8.65 12.50
CA GLU A 194 4.17 -10.03 12.76
C GLU A 194 2.70 -10.24 12.44
N HIS A 195 2.40 -11.32 11.71
CA HIS A 195 1.05 -11.69 11.32
C HIS A 195 0.89 -13.22 11.28
N ASP A 196 -0.37 -13.63 11.21
CA ASP A 196 -0.87 -14.99 11.19
C ASP A 196 -1.74 -15.27 9.95
N LEU A 197 -1.79 -14.32 9.00
CA LEU A 197 -2.55 -14.44 7.74
C LEU A 197 -2.14 -15.64 6.87
N THR A 198 -0.86 -16.01 6.87
CA THR A 198 -0.34 -17.16 6.13
C THR A 198 0.66 -17.92 6.99
N ALA A 199 0.74 -19.23 6.79
CA ALA A 199 1.77 -20.05 7.40
C ALA A 199 3.15 -19.73 6.78
N ARG A 200 4.19 -19.74 7.61
CA ARG A 200 5.57 -19.56 7.14
C ARG A 200 6.05 -20.82 6.42
N TRP A 201 6.71 -20.65 5.28
CA TRP A 201 7.26 -21.78 4.53
C TRP A 201 8.10 -22.70 5.42
N GLY A 202 7.80 -24.01 5.38
CA GLY A 202 8.42 -25.02 6.25
C GLY A 202 7.64 -25.31 7.55
N ASP A 203 6.60 -24.55 7.86
CA ASP A 203 5.63 -24.91 8.90
C ASP A 203 4.73 -26.05 8.42
N THR A 204 4.39 -26.98 9.30
CA THR A 204 3.38 -28.03 9.08
C THR A 204 2.07 -27.50 8.50
N ARG A 205 1.67 -26.28 8.88
CA ARG A 205 0.45 -25.61 8.39
C ARG A 205 0.52 -25.17 6.93
N CYS A 206 1.70 -25.17 6.28
CA CYS A 206 1.82 -24.78 4.86
C CYS A 206 1.34 -25.86 3.88
N PHE A 207 1.28 -27.12 4.33
CA PHE A 207 1.00 -28.27 3.46
C PHE A 207 -0.26 -29.05 3.84
N SER A 208 -0.91 -28.65 4.93
CA SER A 208 -2.20 -29.16 5.40
C SER A 208 -3.35 -28.40 4.76
#